data_AF-A0A2U2BR61-F1
#
_entry.id   AF-A0A2U2BR61-F1
#
_cell.length_a   1.000
_cell.length_b   1.000
_cell.length_c   1.000
_cell.angle_alpha   90.00
_cell.angle_beta   90.00
_cell.angle_gamma   90.00
#
_symmetry.space_group_name_H-M   'P 1'
#
loop_
_entity.id
_entity.type
_entity.pdbx_description
1 polymer ?
#
loop_
_entity_poly.entity_id
_entity_poly.type
_entity_poly.pdbx_seq_one_letter_code
_entity_poly.pdbx_strand_id
1 'polypeptide(L)'
;MEFVDQIQTYAAPVWAWLVAGAEAHSLGAVEGEINWMHLGVQMGVIGLIMALLMQEFGAILIFTVVGVIVHVVVDQVIPMVRDGASFVMPPVGDQLYWQYLAFAAVIYLVGITVLYIIKRILFRG
;
A
#
# COMPACT_ATOMS: atom_id res chain seq x y z
N MET A 1 16.40 -14.21 21.11
CA MET A 1 15.03 -14.60 20.71
C MET A 1 14.02 -13.78 21.49
N GLU A 2 14.13 -13.68 22.82
CA GLU A 2 13.23 -12.89 23.70
C GLU A 2 12.87 -11.47 23.21
N PHE A 3 13.84 -10.69 22.71
CA PHE A 3 13.57 -9.34 22.20
C PHE A 3 12.70 -9.32 20.92
N VAL A 4 12.87 -10.32 20.04
CA VAL A 4 12.05 -10.46 18.82
C VAL A 4 10.63 -10.86 19.20
N ASP A 5 10.48 -11.76 20.16
CA ASP A 5 9.18 -12.21 20.68
C ASP A 5 8.41 -11.05 21.34
N GLN A 6 9.15 -10.19 22.06
CA GLN A 6 8.59 -8.97 22.64
C GLN A 6 8.09 -8.00 21.56
N ILE A 7 8.88 -7.72 20.51
CA ILE A 7 8.44 -6.88 19.39
C ILE A 7 7.20 -7.47 18.72
N GLN A 8 7.21 -8.77 18.45
CA GLN A 8 6.09 -9.45 17.81
C GLN A 8 4.81 -9.33 18.62
N THR A 9 4.89 -9.38 19.95
CA THR A 9 3.75 -9.22 20.85
C THR A 9 3.05 -7.86 20.66
N TYR A 10 3.82 -6.79 20.45
CA TYR A 10 3.26 -5.46 20.21
C TYR A 10 2.87 -5.22 18.75
N ALA A 11 3.59 -5.81 17.80
CA ALA A 11 3.34 -5.63 16.36
C ALA A 11 2.16 -6.46 15.85
N ALA A 12 1.96 -7.67 16.37
CA ALA A 12 0.90 -8.60 15.94
C ALA A 12 -0.52 -7.99 15.94
N PRO A 13 -0.99 -7.29 16.99
CA PRO A 13 -2.34 -6.72 16.97
C PRO A 13 -2.49 -5.60 15.93
N VAL A 14 -1.45 -4.79 15.72
CA VAL A 14 -1.44 -3.75 14.69
C VAL A 14 -1.45 -4.39 13.30
N TRP A 15 -0.63 -5.42 13.09
CA TRP A 15 -0.59 -6.16 11.84
C TRP A 15 -1.94 -6.80 11.52
N ALA A 16 -2.58 -7.45 12.49
CA ALA A 16 -3.91 -8.03 12.33
C ALA A 16 -4.96 -6.97 11.96
N TRP A 17 -4.92 -5.80 12.60
CA TRP A 17 -5.81 -4.68 12.29
C TRP A 17 -5.60 -4.15 10.86
N LEU A 18 -4.35 -4.07 10.38
CA LEU A 18 -4.05 -3.63 9.02
C LEU A 18 -4.50 -4.67 7.98
N VAL A 19 -4.23 -5.96 8.24
CA VAL A 19 -4.58 -7.07 7.34
C VAL A 19 -6.09 -7.22 7.21
N ALA A 20 -6.87 -7.05 8.27
CA ALA A 20 -8.33 -7.12 8.22
C ALA A 20 -8.95 -6.13 7.21
N GLY A 21 -8.40 -4.91 7.12
CA GLY A 21 -8.79 -3.96 6.10
C GLY A 21 -8.41 -4.42 4.69
N ALA A 22 -7.18 -4.91 4.52
CA ALA A 22 -6.70 -5.39 3.23
C ALA A 22 -7.46 -6.63 2.71
N GLU A 23 -7.84 -7.55 3.60
CA GLU A 23 -8.71 -8.69 3.28
C GLU A 23 -10.08 -8.25 2.76
N ALA A 24 -10.61 -7.14 3.31
CA ALA A 24 -11.92 -6.62 2.94
C ALA A 24 -11.93 -5.78 1.64
N HIS A 25 -10.85 -5.03 1.36
CA HIS A 25 -10.88 -3.97 0.34
C HIS A 25 -9.76 -4.04 -0.71
N SER A 26 -8.77 -4.93 -0.59
CA SER A 26 -7.72 -5.03 -1.62
C SER A 26 -8.27 -5.56 -2.94
N LEU A 27 -7.81 -4.98 -4.06
CA LEU A 27 -8.25 -5.40 -5.38
C LEU A 27 -7.89 -6.87 -5.64
N GLY A 28 -8.89 -7.65 -6.06
CA GLY A 28 -8.72 -9.07 -6.34
C GLY A 28 -8.74 -9.99 -5.11
N ALA A 29 -9.07 -9.47 -3.93
CA ALA A 29 -9.38 -10.32 -2.77
C ALA A 29 -10.64 -11.18 -3.05
N VAL A 30 -10.58 -12.45 -2.69
CA VAL A 30 -11.68 -13.42 -2.88
C VAL A 30 -11.94 -14.10 -1.54
N GLU A 31 -13.20 -14.11 -1.10
CA GLU A 31 -13.63 -14.76 0.14
C GLU A 31 -12.87 -14.30 1.41
N GLY A 32 -12.40 -13.05 1.43
CA GLY A 32 -11.62 -12.50 2.55
C GLY A 32 -10.15 -12.88 2.53
N GLU A 33 -9.65 -13.48 1.45
CA GLU A 33 -8.21 -13.74 1.27
C GLU A 33 -7.57 -12.69 0.36
N ILE A 34 -6.43 -12.16 0.79
CA ILE A 34 -5.64 -11.19 0.02
C ILE A 34 -4.98 -11.89 -1.17
N ASN A 35 -5.20 -11.36 -2.37
CA ASN A 35 -4.39 -11.72 -3.53
C ASN A 35 -3.02 -11.04 -3.48
N TRP A 36 -2.09 -11.65 -2.74
CA TRP A 36 -0.75 -11.12 -2.49
C TRP A 36 0.04 -10.84 -3.76
N MET A 37 -0.18 -11.63 -4.81
CA MET A 37 0.48 -11.43 -6.10
C MET A 37 0.03 -10.11 -6.72
N HIS A 38 -1.29 -9.91 -6.85
CA HIS A 38 -1.84 -8.69 -7.44
C HIS A 38 -1.45 -7.45 -6.64
N LEU A 39 -1.70 -7.49 -5.33
CA LEU A 39 -1.38 -6.42 -4.40
C LEU A 39 0.11 -6.08 -4.43
N GLY A 40 0.98 -7.09 -4.34
CA GLY A 40 2.43 -6.92 -4.35
C GLY A 40 2.95 -6.28 -5.63
N VAL A 41 2.43 -6.71 -6.80
CA VAL A 41 2.81 -6.13 -8.10
C VAL A 41 2.38 -4.67 -8.20
N GLN A 42 1.13 -4.35 -7.86
CA GLN A 42 0.60 -2.99 -7.92
C GLN A 42 1.36 -2.05 -6.96
N MET A 43 1.54 -2.47 -5.71
CA MET A 43 2.32 -1.74 -4.71
C MET A 43 3.77 -1.53 -5.17
N GLY A 44 4.39 -2.57 -5.72
CA GLY A 44 5.77 -2.53 -6.22
C GLY A 44 5.95 -1.57 -7.39
N VAL A 45 5.07 -1.65 -8.40
CA VAL A 45 5.15 -0.78 -9.58
C VAL A 45 4.92 0.69 -9.21
N ILE A 46 3.87 0.98 -8.43
CA ILE A 46 3.58 2.35 -8.00
C ILE A 46 4.71 2.84 -7.09
N GLY A 47 5.16 2.04 -6.13
CA GLY A 47 6.24 2.40 -5.22
C GLY A 47 7.55 2.70 -5.95
N LEU A 48 7.87 1.94 -7.00
CA LEU A 48 9.02 2.18 -7.87
C LEU A 48 8.90 3.52 -8.60
N ILE A 49 7.75 3.80 -9.21
CA ILE A 49 7.50 5.08 -9.89
C ILE A 49 7.65 6.23 -8.89
N MET A 50 7.03 6.13 -7.72
CA MET A 50 7.11 7.17 -6.67
C MET A 50 8.55 7.39 -6.21
N ALA A 51 9.32 6.33 -5.94
CA ALA A 51 10.72 6.43 -5.53
C ALA A 51 11.61 7.06 -6.62
N LEU A 52 11.36 6.74 -7.89
CA LEU A 52 12.07 7.32 -9.02
C LEU A 52 11.75 8.81 -9.21
N LEU A 53 10.50 9.21 -9.04
CA LEU A 53 10.07 10.61 -9.15
C LEU A 53 10.49 11.47 -7.94
N MET A 54 10.62 10.89 -6.75
CA MET A 54 11.03 11.60 -5.55
C MET A 54 12.48 12.08 -5.63
N GLN A 55 12.67 13.40 -5.61
CA GLN A 55 13.99 14.03 -5.73
C GLN A 55 14.73 14.13 -4.39
N GLU A 56 14.00 14.44 -3.33
CA GLU A 56 14.53 14.61 -1.98
C GLU A 56 13.80 13.72 -0.98
N PHE A 57 14.52 13.22 0.02
CA PHE A 57 13.93 12.35 1.05
C PHE A 57 12.90 13.09 1.93
N GLY A 58 13.02 14.41 2.06
CA GLY A 58 12.07 15.25 2.81
C GLY A 58 10.63 15.15 2.28
N ALA A 59 10.45 14.80 1.01
CA ALA A 59 9.13 14.66 0.39
C ALA A 59 8.47 13.29 0.63
N ILE A 60 9.09 12.37 1.39
CA ILE A 60 8.62 10.98 1.53
C ILE A 60 7.15 10.89 1.97
N LEU A 61 6.72 11.71 2.93
CA LEU A 61 5.34 11.67 3.41
C LEU A 61 4.34 12.07 2.32
N ILE A 62 4.69 13.06 1.50
CA ILE A 62 3.88 13.50 0.36
C ILE A 62 3.80 12.36 -0.65
N PHE A 63 4.94 11.75 -1.01
CA PHE A 63 4.98 10.64 -1.97
C PHE A 63 4.25 9.39 -1.48
N THR A 64 4.25 9.11 -0.17
CA THR A 64 3.45 8.03 0.42
C THR A 64 1.96 8.31 0.25
N VAL A 65 1.49 9.52 0.59
CA VAL A 65 0.07 9.89 0.45
C VAL A 65 -0.35 9.84 -1.02
N VAL A 66 0.47 10.38 -1.93
CA VAL A 66 0.22 10.31 -3.38
C VAL A 66 0.20 8.85 -3.85
N GLY A 67 1.12 8.01 -3.38
CA GLY A 67 1.15 6.58 -3.69
C GLY A 67 -0.14 5.87 -3.29
N VAL A 68 -0.65 6.12 -2.08
CA VAL A 68 -1.93 5.59 -1.60
C VAL A 68 -3.10 6.09 -2.46
N ILE A 69 -3.14 7.38 -2.80
CA ILE A 69 -4.20 7.94 -3.66
C ILE A 69 -4.18 7.26 -5.03
N VAL A 70 -3.01 7.16 -5.66
CA VAL A 70 -2.85 6.48 -6.95
C VAL A 70 -3.26 5.02 -6.86
N HIS A 71 -2.90 4.33 -5.77
CA HIS A 71 -3.30 2.94 -5.54
C HIS A 71 -4.82 2.77 -5.57
N VAL A 72 -5.53 3.54 -4.73
CA VAL A 72 -6.99 3.50 -4.66
C VAL A 72 -7.63 3.87 -5.99
N VAL A 73 -7.12 4.89 -6.68
CA VAL A 73 -7.63 5.28 -8.00
C VAL A 73 -7.49 4.12 -8.98
N VAL A 74 -6.36 3.42 -8.99
CA VAL A 74 -6.14 2.25 -9.83
C VAL A 74 -7.12 1.13 -9.46
N ASP A 75 -7.37 0.87 -8.18
CA ASP A 75 -8.32 -0.16 -7.73
C ASP A 75 -9.74 0.08 -8.23
N GLN A 76 -10.18 1.34 -8.23
CA GLN A 76 -11.50 1.71 -8.71
C GLN A 76 -11.56 1.73 -10.24
N VAL A 77 -10.54 2.26 -10.90
CA VAL A 77 -10.55 2.48 -12.35
C VAL A 77 -10.34 1.17 -13.13
N ILE A 78 -9.53 0.23 -12.62
CA ILE A 78 -9.24 -1.04 -13.33
C ILE A 78 -10.53 -1.81 -13.69
N PRO A 79 -11.46 -2.08 -12.75
CA PRO A 79 -12.73 -2.75 -13.06
C PRO A 79 -13.61 -1.97 -14.05
N MET A 80 -13.61 -0.63 -13.97
CA MET A 80 -14.40 0.22 -14.88
C MET A 80 -13.90 0.10 -16.32
N VAL A 81 -12.57 0.08 -16.49
CA VAL A 81 -11.93 0.02 -17.82
C VAL A 81 -11.94 -1.40 -18.38
N ARG A 82 -11.71 -2.42 -17.55
CA ARG A 82 -11.57 -3.82 -18.00
C ARG A 82 -12.92 -4.51 -18.16
N ASP A 83 -13.81 -4.31 -17.20
CA ASP A 83 -15.04 -5.10 -17.06
C ASP A 83 -16.30 -4.27 -17.34
N GLY A 84 -16.14 -2.99 -17.70
CA GLY A 84 -17.26 -2.08 -17.95
C GLY A 84 -18.08 -1.78 -16.70
N ALA A 85 -17.49 -1.94 -15.51
CA ALA A 85 -18.17 -1.67 -14.24
C ALA A 85 -18.58 -0.20 -14.14
N SER A 86 -19.70 0.06 -13.46
CA SER A 86 -20.14 1.42 -13.16
C SER A 86 -19.17 2.11 -12.20
N PHE A 87 -19.15 3.45 -12.23
CA PHE A 87 -18.44 4.21 -11.21
C PHE A 87 -18.99 3.89 -9.81
N VAL A 88 -18.10 3.50 -8.89
CA VAL A 88 -18.41 3.28 -7.47
C VAL A 88 -17.50 4.20 -6.66
N MET A 89 -18.09 4.94 -5.73
CA MET A 89 -17.33 5.77 -4.82
C MET A 89 -16.71 4.88 -3.72
N PRO A 90 -15.43 5.11 -3.34
CA PRO A 90 -14.84 4.36 -2.25
C PRO A 90 -15.66 4.51 -0.95
N PRO A 91 -15.79 3.44 -0.15
CA PRO A 91 -16.65 3.41 1.04
C PRO A 91 -15.97 4.14 2.22
N VAL A 92 -15.80 5.45 2.11
CA VAL A 92 -15.14 6.30 3.14
C VAL A 92 -15.85 6.30 4.50
N GLY A 93 -17.07 5.80 4.59
CA GLY A 93 -17.80 5.59 5.84
C GLY A 93 -17.50 4.25 6.54
N ASP A 94 -16.76 3.34 5.89
CA ASP A 94 -16.42 2.02 6.43
C ASP A 94 -15.07 2.08 7.16
N GLN A 95 -15.04 1.59 8.41
CA GLN A 95 -13.83 1.49 9.21
C GLN A 95 -12.79 0.53 8.60
N LEU A 96 -13.22 -0.56 7.97
CA LEU A 96 -12.31 -1.51 7.31
C LEU A 96 -11.60 -0.88 6.11
N TYR A 97 -12.27 0.07 5.44
CA TYR A 97 -11.65 0.81 4.35
C TYR A 97 -10.51 1.70 4.86
N TRP A 98 -10.68 2.36 6.00
CA TRP A 98 -9.60 3.13 6.63
C TRP A 98 -8.44 2.25 7.12
N GLN A 99 -8.72 1.04 7.58
CA GLN A 99 -7.69 0.04 7.90
C GLN A 99 -6.86 -0.33 6.67
N TYR A 100 -7.53 -0.51 5.53
CA TYR A 100 -6.87 -0.78 4.26
C TYR A 100 -6.01 0.40 3.79
N LEU A 101 -6.50 1.63 3.89
CA LEU A 101 -5.70 2.82 3.55
C LEU A 101 -4.46 2.94 4.46
N ALA A 102 -4.61 2.64 5.75
CA ALA A 102 -3.49 2.61 6.69
C ALA A 102 -2.48 1.50 6.34
N PHE A 103 -2.96 0.30 5.97
CA PHE A 103 -2.13 -0.79 5.46
C PHE A 103 -1.32 -0.32 4.25
N ALA A 104 -1.99 0.25 3.24
CA ALA A 104 -1.34 0.77 2.04
C ALA A 104 -0.30 1.85 2.38
N ALA A 105 -0.64 2.79 3.28
CA ALA A 105 0.26 3.86 3.68
C ALA A 105 1.55 3.33 4.34
N VAL A 106 1.44 2.35 5.25
CA VAL A 106 2.61 1.74 5.90
C VAL A 106 3.48 1.02 4.88
N ILE A 107 2.88 0.22 4.00
CA ILE A 107 3.61 -0.54 2.99
C ILE A 107 4.28 0.39 1.97
N TYR A 108 3.61 1.45 1.53
CA TYR A 108 4.22 2.46 0.65
C TYR A 108 5.34 3.21 1.33
N LEU A 109 5.17 3.63 2.58
CA LEU A 109 6.21 4.34 3.32
C LEU A 109 7.49 3.50 3.39
N VAL A 110 7.37 2.23 3.77
CA VAL A 110 8.51 1.30 3.84
C VAL A 110 9.07 1.02 2.45
N GLY A 111 8.22 0.66 1.49
CA GLY A 111 8.63 0.30 0.14
C GLY A 111 9.33 1.43 -0.61
N ILE A 112 8.75 2.64 -0.61
CA ILE A 112 9.34 3.83 -1.23
C ILE A 112 10.67 4.18 -0.54
N THR A 113 10.74 4.08 0.79
CA THR A 113 11.99 4.33 1.53
C THR A 113 13.10 3.38 1.07
N VAL A 114 12.84 2.08 1.01
CA VAL A 114 13.82 1.08 0.56
C VAL A 114 14.25 1.35 -0.88
N LEU A 115 13.28 1.56 -1.78
CA LEU A 115 13.56 1.82 -3.19
C LEU A 115 14.32 3.13 -3.41
N TYR A 116 14.03 4.17 -2.64
CA TYR A 116 14.75 5.43 -2.68
C TYR A 116 16.21 5.26 -2.22
N ILE A 117 16.45 4.51 -1.15
CA ILE A 117 17.82 4.21 -0.69
C ILE A 117 18.58 3.47 -1.80
N ILE A 118 17.97 2.46 -2.41
CA ILE A 118 18.56 1.72 -3.54
C ILE A 118 18.87 2.67 -4.70
N LYS A 119 17.91 3.52 -5.09
CA LYS A 119 18.10 4.54 -6.14
C LYS A 119 19.30 5.44 -5.84
N ARG A 120 19.43 5.97 -4.62
CA ARG A 120 20.55 6.85 -4.22
C ARG A 120 21.90 6.13 -4.33
N ILE A 121 21.96 4.86 -3.93
CA ILE A 121 23.18 4.05 -4.04
C ILE A 121 23.56 3.80 -5.51
N LEU A 122 22.58 3.44 -6.35
CA LEU A 122 22.82 3.09 -7.75
C LEU A 122 23.17 4.29 -8.63
N PHE A 123 22.43 5.40 -8.46
CA PHE A 123 22.55 6.56 -9.36
C PHE A 123 23.50 7.66 -8.87
N ARG A 124 24.11 7.50 -7.67
CA ARG A 124 25.12 8.42 -7.08
C ARG A 124 24.74 9.92 -7.10
N GLY A 125 23.46 10.24 -7.24
CA GLY A 125 22.89 11.57 -7.05
C GLY A 125 22.28 11.68 -5.67
#